data_AF-A0A815RF26-F1
#
_entry.id   AF-A0A815RF26-F1
#
_cell.length_a   1.000
_cell.length_b   1.000
_cell.length_c   1.000
_cell.angle_alpha   90.00
_cell.angle_beta   90.00
_cell.angle_gamma   90.00
#
_symmetry.space_group_name_H-M   'P 1'
#
loop_
_entity.id
_entity.type
_entity.pdbx_description
1 polymer ?
#
loop_
_entity_poly.entity_id
_entity_poly.type
_entity_poly.pdbx_seq_one_letter_code
_entity_poly.pdbx_strand_id
1 'polypeptide(L)'
;MWIYPTTLSNGNYYGLFTQYDTSAGDHSLQMMIRGLQLTLDFYADGVTGRTSLATNTWYHAAFVYDYPSKTQIVYLNGYQDASRVSNQPYLGTSGSINIGIYIDQVSLTMEAKSAHDILNDATLASWRSFDSGITYDSGPNKLQTAAVDVTLAPGKLSQGLNFSLSTSYYQVLIS
;
A
#
# COMPACT_ATOMS: atom_id res chain seq x y z
N MET A 1 -1.78 0.03 -1.07
CA MET A 1 -2.75 0.68 -1.98
C MET A 1 -4.09 0.76 -1.28
N TRP A 2 -4.92 1.74 -1.60
CA TRP A 2 -6.30 1.84 -1.11
C TRP A 2 -7.27 1.39 -2.20
N ILE A 3 -8.26 0.57 -1.84
CA ILE A 3 -9.30 0.09 -2.76
C ILE A 3 -10.69 0.42 -2.24
N TYR A 4 -11.61 0.75 -3.15
CA TYR A 4 -13.01 1.03 -2.86
C TYR A 4 -13.93 0.22 -3.80
N PRO A 5 -14.10 -1.08 -3.55
CA PRO A 5 -14.93 -1.91 -4.43
C PRO A 5 -16.39 -1.46 -4.40
N THR A 6 -16.96 -1.10 -5.55
CA THR A 6 -18.39 -0.72 -5.66
C THR A 6 -19.29 -1.89 -6.05
N THR A 7 -18.70 -2.96 -6.59
CA THR A 7 -19.40 -4.21 -6.91
C THR A 7 -18.52 -5.38 -6.50
N LEU A 8 -19.10 -6.34 -5.78
CA LEU A 8 -18.47 -7.59 -5.40
C LEU A 8 -19.53 -8.68 -5.34
N SER A 9 -19.16 -9.88 -5.77
CA SER A 9 -20.00 -11.07 -5.64
C SER A 9 -19.13 -12.30 -5.46
N ASN A 10 -19.64 -13.26 -4.67
CA ASN A 10 -18.98 -14.54 -4.55
C ASN A 10 -18.92 -15.25 -5.92
N GLY A 11 -17.81 -15.95 -6.20
CA GLY A 11 -17.57 -16.63 -7.48
C GLY A 11 -16.96 -15.78 -8.60
N ASN A 12 -16.80 -14.47 -8.41
CA ASN A 12 -16.16 -13.58 -9.39
C ASN A 12 -14.72 -13.20 -8.98
N TYR A 13 -13.98 -12.71 -9.98
CA TYR A 13 -12.60 -12.25 -9.90
C TYR A 13 -12.54 -10.78 -10.28
N TYR A 14 -11.92 -9.95 -9.44
CA TYR A 14 -11.73 -8.53 -9.68
C TYR A 14 -10.25 -8.21 -9.60
N GLY A 15 -9.62 -8.02 -10.76
CA GLY A 15 -8.20 -7.67 -10.84
C GLY A 15 -7.92 -6.29 -10.24
N LEU A 16 -6.96 -6.21 -9.33
CA LEU A 16 -6.47 -4.95 -8.77
C LEU A 16 -5.20 -4.52 -9.49
N PHE A 17 -4.24 -5.45 -9.58
CA PHE A 17 -2.99 -5.30 -10.30
C PHE A 17 -2.62 -6.68 -10.83
N THR A 18 -2.74 -6.87 -12.14
CA THR A 18 -2.59 -8.19 -12.75
C THR A 18 -1.74 -8.11 -14.00
N GLN A 19 -0.86 -9.09 -14.18
CA GLN A 19 -0.15 -9.33 -15.42
C GLN A 19 -0.44 -10.78 -15.84
N TYR A 20 -0.68 -10.98 -17.13
CA TYR A 20 -0.95 -12.29 -17.69
C TYR A 20 0.10 -12.59 -18.76
N ASP A 21 0.88 -13.67 -18.56
CA ASP A 21 1.84 -14.20 -19.53
C ASP A 21 1.21 -15.40 -20.25
N THR A 22 0.96 -16.46 -19.48
CA THR A 22 0.39 -17.72 -19.95
C THR A 22 -0.49 -18.38 -18.88
N SER A 23 -1.18 -19.43 -19.28
CA SER A 23 -1.93 -20.32 -18.38
C SER A 23 -1.08 -21.44 -17.78
N ALA A 24 0.25 -21.39 -17.90
CA ALA A 24 1.14 -22.25 -17.15
C ALA A 24 1.23 -21.77 -15.70
N GLY A 25 1.38 -22.70 -14.76
CA GLY A 25 1.57 -22.37 -13.35
C GLY A 25 2.75 -21.42 -13.16
N ASP A 26 2.65 -20.48 -12.23
CA ASP A 26 3.71 -19.53 -11.85
C ASP A 26 4.04 -18.42 -12.86
N HIS A 27 3.38 -18.36 -14.03
CA HIS A 27 3.69 -17.39 -15.08
C HIS A 27 2.85 -16.10 -15.08
N SER A 28 1.81 -15.98 -14.26
CA SER A 28 0.94 -14.78 -14.29
C SER A 28 0.70 -14.20 -12.90
N LEU A 29 1.14 -12.96 -12.68
CA LEU A 29 0.97 -12.26 -11.41
C LEU A 29 -0.46 -11.75 -11.27
N GLN A 30 -1.14 -12.18 -10.22
CA GLN A 30 -2.51 -11.76 -9.96
C GLN A 30 -2.65 -11.29 -8.51
N MET A 31 -2.75 -9.97 -8.34
CA MET A 31 -3.27 -9.34 -7.14
C MET A 31 -4.72 -8.95 -7.40
N MET A 32 -5.64 -9.60 -6.70
CA MET A 32 -7.06 -9.53 -7.03
C MET A 32 -7.96 -9.69 -5.81
N ILE A 33 -9.25 -9.47 -6.00
CA ILE A 33 -10.30 -9.97 -5.11
C ILE A 33 -10.92 -11.21 -5.77
N ARG A 34 -10.81 -12.37 -5.13
CA ARG A 34 -11.39 -13.64 -5.55
C ARG A 34 -12.45 -14.07 -4.56
N GLY A 35 -13.70 -14.23 -5.01
CA GLY A 35 -14.78 -14.72 -4.13
C GLY A 35 -14.95 -13.88 -2.85
N LEU A 36 -14.78 -12.55 -2.96
CA LEU A 36 -14.79 -11.55 -1.88
C LEU A 36 -13.50 -11.40 -1.06
N GLN A 37 -12.44 -12.21 -1.28
CA GLN A 37 -11.21 -12.15 -0.49
C GLN A 37 -10.02 -11.67 -1.32
N LEU A 38 -9.11 -10.92 -0.72
CA LEU A 38 -7.85 -10.56 -1.39
C LEU A 38 -7.04 -11.82 -1.71
N THR A 39 -6.37 -11.84 -2.86
CA THR A 39 -5.56 -12.99 -3.30
C THR A 39 -4.30 -12.49 -4.00
N LEU A 40 -3.15 -13.09 -3.67
CA LEU A 40 -1.89 -13.02 -4.41
C LEU A 40 -1.62 -14.40 -5.01
N ASP A 41 -1.58 -14.48 -6.34
CA ASP A 41 -1.45 -15.74 -7.06
C ASP A 41 -0.49 -15.57 -8.25
N PHE A 42 0.39 -16.54 -8.49
CA PHE A 42 1.27 -16.57 -9.66
C PHE A 42 0.70 -17.40 -10.83
N TYR A 43 -0.59 -17.67 -10.82
CA TYR A 43 -1.30 -18.66 -11.62
C TYR A 43 -1.20 -20.06 -11.02
N ALA A 44 -2.28 -20.49 -10.36
CA ALA A 44 -2.41 -21.79 -9.68
C ALA A 44 -1.41 -22.04 -8.54
N ASP A 45 -0.65 -21.02 -8.15
CA ASP A 45 0.28 -21.02 -7.03
C ASP A 45 0.14 -19.70 -6.26
N GLY A 46 -0.81 -19.66 -5.33
CA GLY A 46 -1.18 -18.44 -4.62
C GLY A 46 -1.65 -18.64 -3.20
N VAL A 47 -1.99 -17.52 -2.58
CA VAL A 47 -2.59 -17.44 -1.26
C VAL A 47 -3.79 -16.50 -1.30
N THR A 48 -4.91 -16.97 -0.76
CA THR A 48 -6.14 -16.18 -0.58
C THR A 48 -6.28 -15.82 0.89
N GLY A 49 -6.64 -14.57 1.13
CA GLY A 49 -6.98 -14.01 2.43
C GLY A 49 -8.16 -14.72 3.08
N ARG A 50 -8.41 -14.38 4.34
CA ARG A 50 -9.51 -14.96 5.14
C ARG A 50 -10.69 -14.01 5.23
N THR A 51 -10.43 -12.71 5.17
CA THR A 51 -11.44 -11.69 5.40
C THR A 51 -12.22 -11.38 4.13
N SER A 52 -13.54 -11.56 4.17
CA SER A 52 -14.44 -11.15 3.09
C SER A 52 -14.62 -9.62 3.07
N LEU A 53 -14.44 -9.02 1.91
CA LEU A 53 -14.64 -7.60 1.68
C LEU A 53 -16.11 -7.28 1.38
N ALA A 54 -16.59 -6.18 1.94
CA ALA A 54 -17.86 -5.56 1.57
C ALA A 54 -17.66 -4.45 0.53
N THR A 55 -18.69 -4.19 -0.28
CA THR A 55 -18.70 -3.04 -1.19
C THR A 55 -18.77 -1.71 -0.44
N ASN A 56 -18.42 -0.62 -1.12
CA ASN A 56 -18.54 0.76 -0.64
C ASN A 56 -17.79 1.03 0.67
N THR A 57 -16.70 0.29 0.90
CA THR A 57 -15.83 0.40 2.07
C THR A 57 -14.39 0.53 1.59
N TRP A 58 -13.65 1.47 2.17
CA TRP A 58 -12.22 1.61 1.90
C TRP A 58 -11.44 0.52 2.62
N TYR A 59 -10.50 -0.10 1.90
CA TYR A 59 -9.54 -1.03 2.46
C TYR A 59 -8.13 -0.67 2.04
N HIS A 60 -7.17 -0.78 2.95
CA HIS A 60 -5.77 -0.80 2.58
C HIS A 60 -5.36 -2.23 2.22
N ALA A 61 -5.10 -2.48 0.95
CA ALA A 61 -4.60 -3.76 0.46
C ALA A 61 -3.07 -3.68 0.25
N ALA A 62 -2.37 -4.71 0.69
CA ALA A 62 -0.96 -4.89 0.40
C ALA A 62 -0.66 -6.36 0.13
N PHE A 63 0.24 -6.59 -0.81
CA PHE A 63 0.67 -7.91 -1.26
C PHE A 63 2.19 -7.92 -1.22
N VAL A 64 2.77 -8.88 -0.52
CA VAL A 64 4.22 -9.00 -0.35
C VAL A 64 4.65 -10.36 -0.85
N TYR A 65 5.72 -10.38 -1.63
CA TYR A 65 6.42 -11.60 -2.00
C TYR A 65 7.88 -11.49 -1.60
N ASP A 66 8.29 -12.33 -0.65
CA ASP A 66 9.68 -12.47 -0.23
C ASP A 66 10.34 -13.59 -1.05
N TYR A 67 11.10 -13.19 -2.08
CA TYR A 67 11.69 -14.12 -3.04
C TYR A 67 12.67 -15.14 -2.42
N PRO A 68 13.63 -14.75 -1.56
CA PRO A 68 14.51 -15.71 -0.86
C PRO A 68 13.78 -16.85 -0.16
N SER A 69 12.67 -16.56 0.54
CA SER A 69 11.89 -17.56 1.27
C SER A 69 10.71 -18.12 0.45
N LYS A 70 10.46 -17.57 -0.73
CA LYS A 70 9.27 -17.79 -1.58
C LYS A 70 7.94 -17.54 -0.85
N THR A 71 7.95 -16.65 0.14
CA THR A 71 6.76 -16.38 0.97
C THR A 71 5.86 -15.35 0.32
N GLN A 72 4.63 -15.74 0.01
CA GLN A 72 3.53 -14.87 -0.41
C GLN A 72 2.72 -14.44 0.81
N ILE A 73 2.42 -13.15 0.93
CA ILE A 73 1.66 -12.58 2.05
C ILE A 73 0.61 -11.61 1.53
N VAL A 74 -0.61 -11.74 2.05
CA VAL A 74 -1.71 -10.81 1.84
C VAL A 74 -1.96 -10.06 3.14
N TYR A 75 -1.95 -8.73 3.07
CA TYR A 75 -2.28 -7.84 4.17
C TYR A 75 -3.56 -7.07 3.86
N LEU A 76 -4.42 -6.94 4.87
CA LEU A 76 -5.65 -6.14 4.83
C LEU A 76 -5.63 -5.16 6.00
N ASN A 77 -5.83 -3.88 5.72
CA ASN A 77 -5.84 -2.79 6.70
C ASN A 77 -4.60 -2.76 7.60
N GLY A 78 -3.44 -3.10 7.03
CA GLY A 78 -2.15 -3.09 7.75
C GLY A 78 -1.82 -4.41 8.46
N TYR A 79 -2.75 -5.35 8.56
CA TYR A 79 -2.55 -6.62 9.25
C TYR A 79 -2.46 -7.79 8.28
N GLN A 80 -1.63 -8.78 8.61
CA GLN A 80 -1.50 -10.00 7.80
C GLN A 80 -2.82 -10.78 7.85
N ASP A 81 -3.45 -10.97 6.70
CA ASP A 81 -4.70 -11.73 6.56
C ASP A 81 -4.40 -13.20 6.18
N ALA A 82 -3.38 -13.43 5.34
CA ALA A 82 -2.89 -14.76 5.00
C ALA A 82 -1.41 -14.76 4.56
N SER A 83 -0.76 -15.91 4.70
CA SER A 83 0.62 -16.15 4.22
C SER A 83 0.82 -17.62 3.84
N ARG A 84 1.71 -17.87 2.87
CA ARG A 84 2.10 -19.21 2.40
C ARG A 84 3.49 -19.17 1.75
N VAL A 85 4.20 -20.30 1.79
CA VAL A 85 5.36 -20.54 0.91
C VAL A 85 4.88 -21.11 -0.43
N SER A 86 5.18 -20.39 -1.52
CA SER A 86 4.87 -20.82 -2.89
C SER A 86 5.71 -22.02 -3.32
N ASN A 87 5.20 -22.83 -4.25
CA ASN A 87 5.94 -24.00 -4.74
C ASN A 87 7.11 -23.53 -5.61
N GLN A 88 6.86 -22.57 -6.49
CA GLN A 88 7.85 -21.93 -7.35
C GLN A 88 7.86 -20.41 -7.18
N PRO A 89 8.96 -19.73 -7.53
CA PRO A 89 8.90 -18.28 -7.70
C PRO A 89 8.04 -17.91 -8.90
N TYR A 90 7.62 -16.65 -8.98
CA TYR A 90 7.04 -16.10 -10.20
C TYR A 90 8.01 -16.23 -11.39
N LEU A 91 7.54 -16.84 -12.48
CA LEU A 91 8.29 -17.17 -13.70
C LEU A 91 7.85 -16.36 -14.93
N GLY A 92 6.88 -15.46 -14.79
CA GLY A 92 6.37 -14.69 -15.92
C GLY A 92 7.41 -13.70 -16.46
N THR A 93 7.46 -13.56 -17.79
CA THR A 93 8.45 -12.73 -18.50
C THR A 93 7.83 -11.79 -19.54
N SER A 94 6.54 -11.93 -19.84
CA SER A 94 5.83 -11.12 -20.82
C SER A 94 4.53 -10.53 -20.25
N GLY A 95 3.67 -9.94 -21.08
CA GLY A 95 2.36 -9.44 -20.67
C GLY A 95 2.36 -8.00 -20.14
N SER A 96 1.21 -7.34 -20.28
CA SER A 96 0.99 -5.99 -19.77
C SER A 96 0.43 -6.04 -18.34
N ILE A 97 0.85 -5.08 -17.51
CA ILE A 97 0.21 -4.83 -16.22
C ILE A 97 -1.12 -4.13 -16.47
N ASN A 98 -2.19 -4.70 -15.94
CA ASN A 98 -3.52 -4.13 -15.91
C ASN A 98 -3.83 -3.72 -14.47
N ILE A 99 -4.33 -2.49 -14.30
CA ILE A 99 -4.84 -1.97 -13.03
C ILE A 99 -6.33 -1.76 -13.19
N GLY A 100 -7.11 -2.25 -12.23
CA GLY A 100 -8.57 -2.17 -12.23
C GLY A 100 -9.13 -1.60 -10.93
N ILE A 101 -10.47 -1.55 -10.86
CA ILE A 101 -11.29 -1.07 -9.73
C ILE A 101 -11.08 0.42 -9.36
N TYR A 102 -11.86 0.92 -8.40
CA TYR A 102 -11.58 2.19 -7.74
C TYR A 102 -10.40 1.98 -6.78
N ILE A 103 -9.26 2.57 -7.14
CA ILE A 103 -7.97 2.42 -6.45
C ILE A 103 -7.31 3.79 -6.24
N ASP A 104 -6.55 3.92 -5.15
CA ASP A 104 -5.74 5.11 -4.83
C ASP A 104 -4.39 4.70 -4.18
N GLN A 105 -3.40 5.57 -4.26
CA GLN A 105 -2.05 5.41 -3.67
C GLN A 105 -1.41 4.04 -3.99
N VAL A 106 -1.35 3.68 -5.28
CA VAL A 106 -0.65 2.47 -5.72
C VAL A 106 0.85 2.69 -5.65
N SER A 107 1.55 1.80 -4.95
CA SER A 107 3.01 1.80 -4.84
C SER A 107 3.55 0.39 -5.10
N LEU A 108 4.67 0.30 -5.82
CA LEU A 108 5.41 -0.93 -6.04
C LEU A 108 6.84 -0.75 -5.51
N THR A 109 7.33 -1.73 -4.76
CA THR A 109 8.70 -1.76 -4.24
C THR A 109 9.36 -3.08 -4.62
N MET A 110 10.68 -3.05 -4.83
CA MET A 110 11.46 -4.27 -5.11
C MET A 110 11.84 -5.03 -3.84
N GLU A 111 11.74 -4.39 -2.69
CA GLU A 111 12.00 -5.02 -1.39
C GLU A 111 10.70 -5.51 -0.76
N ALA A 112 10.79 -6.68 -0.11
CA ALA A 112 9.70 -7.24 0.67
C ALA A 112 9.52 -6.41 1.95
N LYS A 113 8.40 -5.68 2.03
CA LYS A 113 8.06 -4.85 3.19
C LYS A 113 7.73 -5.71 4.40
N SER A 114 8.19 -5.29 5.58
CA SER A 114 7.85 -5.94 6.83
C SER A 114 6.39 -5.68 7.23
N ALA A 115 5.85 -6.48 8.15
CA ALA A 115 4.52 -6.22 8.71
C ALA A 115 4.41 -4.83 9.36
N HIS A 116 5.51 -4.33 9.94
CA HIS A 116 5.56 -2.98 10.50
C HIS A 116 5.45 -1.90 9.41
N ASP A 117 6.16 -2.06 8.30
CA ASP A 117 6.09 -1.08 7.20
C ASP A 117 4.70 -1.05 6.58
N ILE A 118 4.06 -2.23 6.41
CA ILE A 118 2.70 -2.32 5.88
C ILE A 118 1.67 -1.73 6.85
N LEU A 119 1.83 -1.94 8.16
CA LEU A 119 0.98 -1.31 9.16
C LEU A 119 1.14 0.21 9.14
N ASN A 120 2.37 0.71 9.05
CA ASN A 120 2.64 2.14 8.94
C ASN A 120 1.99 2.73 7.68
N ASP A 121 2.11 2.10 6.51
CA ASP A 121 1.46 2.57 5.28
C ASP A 121 -0.08 2.67 5.45
N ALA A 122 -0.69 1.67 6.10
CA ALA A 122 -2.14 1.59 6.28
C ALA A 122 -2.68 2.59 7.30
N THR A 123 -1.83 3.03 8.24
CA THR A 123 -2.26 3.82 9.41
C THR A 123 -1.59 5.20 9.49
N LEU A 124 -0.77 5.58 8.51
CA LEU A 124 -0.06 6.85 8.48
C LEU A 124 -1.05 8.01 8.54
N ALA A 125 -1.15 8.64 9.71
CA ALA A 125 -2.04 9.78 9.90
C ALA A 125 -1.47 11.05 9.25
N SER A 126 -0.14 11.19 9.24
CA SER A 126 0.51 12.47 8.97
C SER A 126 2.00 12.26 8.73
N TRP A 127 2.55 12.88 7.69
CA TRP A 127 4.00 12.91 7.44
C TRP A 127 4.42 14.32 7.03
N ARG A 128 5.58 14.79 7.47
CA ARG A 128 6.09 16.13 7.15
C ARG A 128 7.54 16.00 6.70
N SER A 129 7.77 16.07 5.39
CA SER A 129 9.13 16.18 4.87
C SER A 129 9.66 17.62 4.93
N PHE A 130 8.77 18.61 5.03
CA PHE A 130 9.05 20.06 4.96
C PHE A 130 9.60 20.56 3.61
N ASP A 131 9.94 19.66 2.69
CA ASP A 131 10.41 19.97 1.34
C ASP A 131 9.36 20.65 0.45
N SER A 132 8.07 20.50 0.78
CA SER A 132 6.95 21.12 0.06
C SER A 132 6.36 22.31 0.82
N GLY A 133 7.10 22.84 1.79
CA GLY A 133 6.67 23.95 2.64
C GLY A 133 6.38 23.54 4.08
N ILE A 134 6.34 24.55 4.96
CA ILE A 134 6.15 24.38 6.41
C ILE A 134 4.77 23.78 6.72
N THR A 135 3.72 24.23 6.03
CA THR A 135 2.34 23.88 6.36
C THR A 135 1.83 22.61 5.65
N TYR A 136 2.65 21.98 4.82
CA TYR A 136 2.21 20.88 3.97
C TYR A 136 2.36 19.51 4.64
N ASP A 137 1.27 18.75 4.70
CA ASP A 137 1.28 17.32 5.00
C ASP A 137 1.71 16.52 3.77
N SER A 138 2.93 16.00 3.83
CA SER A 138 3.47 15.07 2.84
C SER A 138 2.78 13.70 2.90
N GLY A 139 2.05 13.42 3.97
CA GLY A 139 1.21 12.22 4.14
C GLY A 139 -0.18 12.35 3.50
N PRO A 140 -1.05 11.35 3.74
CA PRO A 140 -2.30 11.20 2.99
C PRO A 140 -3.42 12.15 3.42
N ASN A 141 -3.44 12.61 4.68
CA ASN A 141 -4.64 13.25 5.25
C ASN A 141 -4.69 14.78 5.16
N LYS A 142 -3.64 15.42 4.64
CA LYS A 142 -3.61 16.88 4.43
C LYS A 142 -3.98 17.68 5.69
N LEU A 143 -3.49 17.21 6.85
CA LEU A 143 -3.84 17.82 8.14
C LEU A 143 -3.34 19.26 8.21
N GLN A 144 -4.22 20.14 8.70
CA GLN A 144 -3.91 21.55 8.85
C GLN A 144 -2.80 21.78 9.87
N THR A 145 -2.04 22.84 9.63
CA THR A 145 -0.84 23.16 10.40
C THR A 145 -0.83 24.65 10.73
N ALA A 146 -0.41 25.00 11.94
CA ALA A 146 -0.05 26.37 12.29
C ALA A 146 1.41 26.43 12.73
N ALA A 147 2.12 27.47 12.29
CA ALA A 147 3.51 27.70 12.64
C ALA A 147 3.72 29.20 12.92
N VAL A 148 4.45 29.50 14.00
CA VAL A 148 4.73 30.88 14.43
C VAL A 148 6.24 31.03 14.61
N ASP A 149 6.80 32.02 13.93
CA ASP A 149 8.24 32.33 13.93
C ASP A 149 9.12 31.13 13.55
N VAL A 150 8.61 30.29 12.64
CA VAL A 150 9.29 29.13 12.07
C VAL A 150 9.63 29.41 10.62
N THR A 151 10.86 29.13 10.22
CA THR A 151 11.32 29.23 8.82
C THR A 151 11.86 27.88 8.35
N LEU A 152 11.91 27.71 7.03
CA LEU A 152 12.65 26.59 6.45
C LEU A 152 14.15 26.87 6.53
N ALA A 153 14.92 25.85 6.87
CA ALA A 153 16.37 25.87 6.86
C ALA A 153 16.90 24.56 6.25
N PRO A 154 18.18 24.49 5.85
CA PRO A 154 18.80 23.25 5.42
C PRO A 154 18.65 22.16 6.50
N GLY A 155 17.98 21.07 6.14
CA GLY A 155 17.84 19.87 6.95
C GLY A 155 18.85 18.80 6.56
N LYS A 156 18.90 17.71 7.33
CA LYS A 156 19.72 16.53 6.99
C LYS A 156 19.27 15.90 5.66
N LEU A 157 17.97 15.92 5.40
CA LEU A 157 17.35 15.50 4.15
C LEU A 157 16.64 16.71 3.57
N SER A 158 17.34 17.49 2.74
CA SER A 158 16.81 18.69 2.08
C SER A 158 16.39 19.80 3.05
N GLN A 159 15.11 19.93 3.43
CA GLN A 159 14.63 21.03 4.29
C GLN A 159 14.23 20.56 5.69
N GLY A 160 14.36 21.46 6.65
CA GLY A 160 13.91 21.30 8.04
C GLY A 160 13.35 22.60 8.59
N LEU A 161 12.88 22.56 9.84
CA LEU A 161 12.36 23.73 10.53
C LEU A 161 13.44 24.39 11.39
N ASN A 162 13.53 25.71 11.30
CA ASN A 162 14.30 26.55 12.22
C ASN A 162 13.36 27.42 13.06
N PHE A 163 13.56 27.41 14.37
CA PHE A 163 12.75 28.13 15.35
C PHE A 163 13.50 29.40 15.77
N SER A 164 12.96 30.57 15.43
CA SER A 164 13.71 31.83 15.50
C SER A 164 13.67 32.51 16.87
N LEU A 165 12.68 32.17 17.71
CA LEU A 165 12.44 32.76 19.04
C LEU A 165 12.18 31.65 20.07
N SER A 166 12.28 32.00 21.36
CA SER A 166 11.91 31.08 22.46
C SER A 166 10.42 30.75 22.50
N THR A 167 9.59 31.53 21.81
CA THR A 167 8.14 31.35 21.68
C THR A 167 7.72 30.71 20.36
N SER A 168 8.68 30.40 19.47
CA SER A 168 8.37 29.78 18.18
C SER A 168 7.73 28.40 18.38
N TYR A 169 6.74 28.08 17.55
CA TYR A 169 6.10 26.76 17.60
C TYR A 169 5.63 26.28 16.23
N TYR A 170 5.50 24.96 16.13
CA TYR A 170 4.88 24.25 15.04
C TYR A 170 3.83 23.30 15.62
N GLN A 171 2.60 23.37 15.15
CA GLN A 171 1.52 22.53 15.63
C GLN A 171 0.71 21.93 14.48
N VAL A 172 0.34 20.66 14.63
CA VAL A 172 -0.64 19.98 13.79
C VAL A 172 -2.01 20.17 14.45
N LEU A 173 -2.98 20.63 13.68
CA LEU A 173 -4.34 20.84 14.16
C LEU A 173 -5.14 19.56 13.91
N ILE A 174 -5.69 18.99 14.98
CA ILE A 174 -6.58 17.84 14.95
C ILE A 174 -7.98 18.38 15.17
N SER A 175 -8.89 18.17 14.23
CA SER A 175 -10.30 18.56 14.33
C SER A 175 -11.16 17.40 14.84
#